data_AF-A0AAD2G5V5-F1
#
_entry.id   AF-A0AAD2G5V5-F1
#
_cell.length_a   1.000
_cell.length_b   1.000
_cell.length_c   1.000
_cell.angle_alpha   90.00
_cell.angle_beta   90.00
_cell.angle_gamma   90.00
#
_symmetry.space_group_name_H-M   'P 1'
#
loop_
_entity.id
_entity.type
_entity.pdbx_description
1 polymer ?
#
loop_
_entity_poly.entity_id
_entity_poly.type
_entity_poly.pdbx_seq_one_letter_code
_entity_poly.pdbx_strand_id
1 'polypeptide(L)'
;MSSTKLFIMLPVMLAARKLDGEDPKVVNLLRLAYGGIQACCVLLVLFTYIRSTAAAQKAQGTIYVPPPPQPFADPNGKKKYTEVKYGTHLVSTARSLLGSTLFGICMTVGLHLYKGMVVGLAIQTIMGPINLLENPLVKALVFGNGLRREDKIFSEKAAAELTDADEIVDESGNPVPRQTREGRVSASFEDLLLDTWDAGNKADVGKLLAAVNKQNCNFKTSESSWTPLMVLSGLNASGVRDAIRQLIEIGADPRIVDGEGWNSLHWAAFHGSVEAARELVKDESLISVKDKDGKVPLEMAKSEGNTDVAKFLEASRNTETTGTNETSTGLRKRK
;
A
#
# COMPACT_ATOMS: atom_id res chain seq x y z
N MET A 1 20.18 25.83 -3.21
CA MET A 1 19.91 26.42 -4.54
C MET A 1 20.64 25.56 -5.55
N SER A 2 19.99 25.05 -6.61
CA SER A 2 20.74 24.28 -7.63
C SER A 2 21.76 25.21 -8.29
N SER A 3 22.92 24.69 -8.70
CA SER A 3 23.98 25.48 -9.35
C SER A 3 23.42 26.27 -10.55
N THR A 4 22.44 25.70 -11.26
CA THR A 4 21.75 26.31 -12.40
C THR A 4 20.99 27.60 -12.03
N LYS A 5 20.32 27.65 -10.87
CA LYS A 5 19.64 28.88 -10.43
C LYS A 5 20.61 30.01 -10.15
N LEU A 6 21.80 29.71 -9.64
CA LEU A 6 22.80 30.73 -9.35
C LEU A 6 23.31 31.39 -10.65
N PHE A 7 23.53 30.59 -11.69
CA PHE A 7 23.97 31.07 -13.01
C PHE A 7 22.95 31.98 -13.70
N ILE A 8 21.64 31.80 -13.45
CA ILE A 8 20.59 32.65 -14.01
C ILE A 8 20.32 33.86 -13.11
N MET A 9 20.31 33.66 -11.79
CA MET A 9 19.96 34.71 -10.84
C MET A 9 20.99 35.85 -10.84
N LEU A 10 22.28 35.54 -10.94
CA LEU A 10 23.34 36.54 -10.83
C LEU A 10 23.30 37.56 -11.99
N PRO A 11 23.19 37.15 -13.28
CA PRO A 11 22.96 38.08 -14.38
C PRO A 11 21.67 38.89 -14.23
N VAL A 12 20.57 38.26 -13.79
CA VAL A 12 19.28 38.94 -13.61
C VAL A 12 19.37 40.02 -12.54
N MET A 13 20.02 39.74 -11.42
CA MET A 13 20.24 40.73 -10.35
C MET A 13 21.12 41.89 -10.82
N LEU A 14 22.19 41.60 -11.57
CA LEU A 14 23.08 42.64 -12.11
C LEU A 14 22.39 43.51 -13.15
N ALA A 15 21.56 42.92 -14.02
CA ALA A 15 20.73 43.64 -14.98
C ALA A 15 19.65 44.48 -14.28
N ALA A 16 19.00 43.93 -13.26
CA ALA A 16 17.95 44.63 -12.52
C ALA A 16 18.49 45.84 -11.73
N ARG A 17 19.76 45.84 -11.32
CA ARG A 17 20.41 47.02 -10.71
C ARG A 17 20.61 48.19 -11.69
N LYS A 18 20.61 47.92 -12.99
CA LYS A 18 20.72 48.94 -14.04
C LYS A 18 19.36 49.50 -14.46
N LEU A 19 18.26 49.02 -13.86
CA LEU A 19 16.94 49.57 -14.12
C LEU A 19 16.83 50.96 -13.49
N ASP A 20 16.37 51.90 -14.29
CA ASP A 20 15.95 53.20 -13.79
C ASP A 20 14.61 53.03 -13.06
N GLY A 21 14.67 53.04 -11.73
CA GLY A 21 13.49 52.92 -10.86
C GLY A 21 12.71 54.22 -10.71
N GLU A 22 13.21 55.33 -11.24
CA GLU A 22 12.59 56.65 -11.18
C GLU A 22 11.81 56.96 -12.46
N ASP A 23 12.17 56.36 -13.61
CA ASP A 23 11.42 56.49 -14.86
C ASP A 23 10.02 55.82 -14.76
N PRO A 24 8.92 56.60 -14.80
CA PRO A 24 7.56 56.06 -14.72
C PRO A 24 7.23 55.05 -15.83
N LYS A 25 7.85 55.18 -17.01
CA LYS A 25 7.62 54.24 -18.13
C LYS A 25 8.21 52.88 -17.83
N VAL A 26 9.44 52.83 -17.31
CA VAL A 26 10.11 51.59 -16.90
C VAL A 26 9.32 50.90 -15.80
N VAL A 27 8.88 51.65 -14.78
CA VAL A 27 8.09 51.11 -13.67
C VAL A 27 6.75 50.55 -14.14
N ASN A 28 6.01 51.27 -15.00
CA ASN A 28 4.72 50.82 -15.50
C ASN A 28 4.84 49.59 -16.41
N LEU A 29 5.84 49.55 -17.29
CA LEU A 29 6.13 48.38 -18.10
C LEU A 29 6.41 47.16 -17.22
N LEU A 30 7.19 47.34 -16.16
CA LEU A 30 7.54 46.27 -15.26
C LEU A 30 6.35 45.76 -14.44
N ARG A 31 5.46 46.65 -14.00
CA ARG A 31 4.20 46.27 -13.35
C ARG A 31 3.32 45.43 -14.28
N LEU A 32 3.21 45.82 -15.54
CA LEU A 32 2.41 45.10 -16.54
C LEU A 32 3.01 43.71 -16.81
N ALA A 33 4.33 43.65 -17.04
CA ALA A 33 5.06 42.39 -17.26
C ALA A 33 4.93 41.45 -16.06
N TYR A 34 5.15 41.96 -14.84
CA TYR A 34 5.00 41.21 -13.61
C TYR A 34 3.56 40.71 -13.45
N GLY A 35 2.56 41.58 -13.60
CA GLY A 35 1.15 41.21 -13.46
C GLY A 35 0.73 40.12 -14.44
N GLY A 36 1.10 40.26 -15.72
CA GLY A 36 0.81 39.26 -16.75
C GLY A 36 1.47 37.91 -16.48
N ILE A 37 2.75 37.92 -16.11
CA ILE A 37 3.49 36.68 -15.82
C ILE A 37 2.96 36.00 -14.54
N GLN A 38 2.70 36.77 -13.48
CA GLN A 38 2.15 36.19 -12.25
C GLN A 38 0.72 35.66 -12.45
N ALA A 39 -0.11 36.29 -13.30
CA ALA A 39 -1.40 35.74 -13.67
C ALA A 39 -1.26 34.36 -14.34
N CYS A 40 -0.31 34.21 -15.26
CA CYS A 40 0.00 32.92 -15.88
C CYS A 40 0.49 31.89 -14.84
N CYS A 41 1.37 32.30 -13.92
CA CYS A 41 1.83 31.45 -12.82
C CYS A 41 0.67 30.96 -11.95
N VAL A 42 -0.25 31.85 -11.56
CA VAL A 42 -1.42 31.50 -10.74
C VAL A 42 -2.33 30.52 -11.49
N LEU A 43 -2.61 30.76 -12.77
CA LEU A 43 -3.40 29.83 -13.60
C LEU A 43 -2.76 28.45 -13.69
N LEU A 44 -1.44 28.39 -13.87
CA LEU A 44 -0.69 27.14 -13.90
C LEU A 44 -0.74 26.40 -12.56
N VAL A 45 -0.62 27.11 -11.43
CA VAL A 45 -0.71 26.51 -10.10
C VAL A 45 -2.13 26.03 -9.80
N LEU A 46 -3.16 26.79 -10.20
CA LEU A 46 -4.56 26.37 -10.09
C LEU A 46 -4.84 25.12 -10.93
N PHE A 47 -4.34 25.09 -12.17
CA PHE A 47 -4.43 23.91 -13.02
C PHE A 47 -3.74 22.69 -12.38
N THR A 48 -2.54 22.88 -11.84
CA THR A 48 -1.81 21.84 -11.09
C THR A 48 -2.61 21.35 -9.89
N TYR A 49 -3.21 22.26 -9.12
CA TYR A 49 -4.07 21.93 -7.97
C TYR A 49 -5.28 21.08 -8.39
N ILE A 50 -5.98 21.45 -9.46
CA ILE A 50 -7.13 20.70 -9.98
C ILE A 50 -6.70 19.29 -10.45
N ARG A 51 -5.55 19.17 -11.13
CA ARG A 51 -5.05 17.84 -11.53
C ARG A 51 -4.62 17.00 -10.33
N SER A 52 -4.01 17.62 -9.31
CA SER A 52 -3.64 16.95 -8.06
C SER A 52 -4.86 16.39 -7.33
N THR A 53 -5.96 17.15 -7.23
CA THR A 53 -7.18 16.65 -6.58
C THR A 53 -7.82 15.50 -7.36
N ALA A 54 -7.87 15.60 -8.69
CA ALA A 54 -8.36 14.52 -9.54
C ALA A 54 -7.50 13.24 -9.44
N ALA A 55 -6.17 13.39 -9.37
CA ALA A 55 -5.27 12.26 -9.20
C ALA A 55 -5.32 11.66 -7.79
N ALA A 56 -5.50 12.48 -6.76
CA ALA A 56 -5.60 12.02 -5.37
C ALA A 56 -6.77 11.08 -5.13
N GLN A 57 -7.89 11.27 -5.84
CA GLN A 57 -9.05 10.37 -5.76
C GLN A 57 -8.75 8.95 -6.25
N LYS A 58 -7.78 8.80 -7.17
CA LYS A 58 -7.38 7.52 -7.76
C LYS A 58 -6.16 6.91 -7.07
N ALA A 59 -5.43 7.72 -6.30
CA ALA A 59 -4.19 7.29 -5.69
C ALA A 59 -4.43 6.59 -4.35
N GLN A 60 -4.19 5.28 -4.33
CA GLN A 60 -4.20 4.46 -3.12
C GLN A 60 -2.77 4.15 -2.68
N GLY A 61 -2.54 4.13 -1.37
CA GLY A 61 -1.27 3.73 -0.77
C GLY A 61 -0.69 4.77 0.19
N THR A 62 0.18 4.26 1.05
CA THR A 62 0.94 5.03 2.03
C THR A 62 2.36 5.22 1.51
N ILE A 63 2.91 6.42 1.73
CA ILE A 63 4.30 6.75 1.42
C ILE A 63 4.99 7.33 2.65
N TYR A 64 6.31 7.20 2.68
CA TYR A 64 7.15 7.72 3.75
C TYR A 64 7.94 8.90 3.22
N VAL A 65 7.59 10.10 3.65
CA VAL A 65 8.13 11.35 3.12
C VAL A 65 9.20 11.88 4.09
N PRO A 66 10.40 12.25 3.60
CA PRO A 66 11.42 12.84 4.46
C PRO A 66 10.99 14.24 4.93
N PRO A 67 11.44 14.70 6.11
CA PRO A 67 11.22 16.07 6.54
C PRO A 67 11.90 17.04 5.57
N PRO A 68 11.43 18.31 5.53
CA PRO A 68 12.08 19.33 4.73
C PRO A 68 13.56 19.47 5.15
N PRO A 69 14.46 19.78 4.20
CA PRO A 69 15.89 19.91 4.50
C PRO A 69 16.13 20.94 5.59
N GLN A 70 16.71 20.52 6.71
CA GLN A 70 17.05 21.42 7.81
C GLN A 70 18.49 21.91 7.68
N PRO A 71 18.75 23.21 7.89
CA PRO A 71 20.11 23.69 8.09
C PRO A 71 20.68 22.99 9.33
N PHE A 72 21.88 22.42 9.23
CA PHE A 72 22.59 21.76 10.35
C PHE A 72 21.96 20.45 10.84
N ALA A 73 21.39 19.64 9.95
CA ALA A 73 21.05 18.27 10.29
C ALA A 73 22.29 17.48 10.76
N ASP A 74 22.14 16.71 11.83
CA ASP A 74 23.21 15.85 12.37
C ASP A 74 23.67 14.85 11.28
N PRO A 75 24.95 14.87 10.85
CA PRO A 75 25.47 13.96 9.83
C PRO A 75 25.33 12.48 10.20
N ASN A 76 25.30 12.17 11.51
CA ASN A 76 25.19 10.80 12.04
C ASN A 76 23.77 10.47 12.55
N GLY A 77 22.84 11.42 12.46
CA GLY A 77 21.45 11.22 12.88
C GLY A 77 20.71 10.26 11.95
N LYS A 78 19.78 9.47 12.51
CA LYS A 78 18.88 8.64 11.70
C LYS A 78 18.04 9.50 10.78
N LYS A 79 17.81 9.03 9.54
CA LYS A 79 16.95 9.75 8.60
C LYS A 79 15.51 9.55 9.01
N LYS A 80 14.85 10.66 9.33
CA LYS A 80 13.44 10.68 9.73
C LYS A 80 12.52 10.62 8.52
N TYR A 81 11.39 9.93 8.64
CA TYR A 81 10.35 9.85 7.62
C TYR A 81 8.97 9.92 8.27
N THR A 82 8.06 10.69 7.68
CA THR A 82 6.67 10.77 8.12
C THR A 82 5.79 9.88 7.26
N GLU A 83 4.98 9.06 7.91
CA GLU A 83 3.99 8.21 7.23
C GLU A 83 2.77 9.05 6.81
N VAL A 84 2.49 9.10 5.51
CA VAL A 84 1.36 9.86 4.98
C VAL A 84 0.64 9.10 3.87
N LYS A 85 -0.68 9.27 3.77
CA LYS A 85 -1.46 8.76 2.63
C LYS A 85 -1.09 9.56 1.39
N TYR A 86 -0.81 8.88 0.28
CA TYR A 86 -0.32 9.52 -0.94
C TYR A 86 -1.29 10.59 -1.46
N GLY A 87 -2.58 10.27 -1.57
CA GLY A 87 -3.59 11.20 -2.07
C GLY A 87 -3.75 12.45 -1.19
N THR A 88 -3.73 12.31 0.14
CA THR A 88 -3.86 13.47 1.05
C THR A 88 -2.61 14.33 1.01
N HIS A 89 -1.42 13.72 0.99
CA HIS A 89 -0.15 14.41 0.85
C HIS A 89 -0.11 15.21 -0.46
N LEU A 90 -0.50 14.58 -1.58
CA LEU A 90 -0.56 15.23 -2.89
C LEU A 90 -1.39 16.52 -2.90
N VAL A 91 -2.61 16.46 -2.33
CA VAL A 91 -3.50 17.64 -2.25
C VAL A 91 -2.95 18.69 -1.29
N SER A 92 -2.39 18.27 -0.15
CA SER A 92 -1.77 19.17 0.82
C SER A 92 -0.60 19.94 0.21
N THR A 93 0.31 19.25 -0.50
CA THR A 93 1.43 19.89 -1.18
C THR A 93 0.97 20.84 -2.28
N ALA A 94 -0.05 20.47 -3.07
CA ALA A 94 -0.62 21.35 -4.08
C ALA A 94 -1.28 22.61 -3.46
N ARG A 95 -1.97 22.46 -2.33
CA ARG A 95 -2.54 23.58 -1.57
C ARG A 95 -1.44 24.50 -1.03
N SER A 96 -0.36 23.93 -0.51
CA SER A 96 0.80 24.69 -0.03
C SER A 96 1.48 25.46 -1.16
N LEU A 97 1.61 24.86 -2.34
CA LEU A 97 2.13 25.53 -3.54
C LEU A 97 1.27 26.74 -3.94
N LEU A 98 -0.07 26.58 -3.94
CA LEU A 98 -0.99 27.68 -4.22
C LEU A 98 -0.86 28.80 -3.18
N GLY A 99 -0.88 28.45 -1.89
CA GLY A 99 -0.76 29.40 -0.79
C GLY A 99 0.56 30.18 -0.81
N SER A 100 1.68 29.49 -0.98
CA SER A 100 3.02 30.11 -1.05
C SER A 100 3.19 31.00 -2.28
N THR A 101 2.62 30.61 -3.43
CA THR A 101 2.64 31.44 -4.66
C THR A 101 1.87 32.74 -4.44
N LEU A 102 0.63 32.66 -3.93
CA LEU A 102 -0.18 33.84 -3.64
C LEU A 102 0.47 34.75 -2.59
N PHE A 103 1.00 34.15 -1.52
CA PHE A 103 1.72 34.90 -0.49
C PHE A 103 2.94 35.64 -1.07
N GLY A 104 3.75 34.96 -1.88
CA GLY A 104 4.93 35.57 -2.53
C GLY A 104 4.56 36.73 -3.45
N ILE A 105 3.47 36.62 -4.20
CA ILE A 105 2.94 37.70 -5.05
C ILE A 105 2.49 38.87 -4.16
N CYS A 106 1.66 38.62 -3.14
CA CYS A 106 1.19 39.65 -2.22
C CYS A 106 2.35 40.39 -1.53
N MET A 107 3.36 39.66 -1.07
CA MET A 107 4.56 40.24 -0.46
C MET A 107 5.33 41.11 -1.45
N THR A 108 5.53 40.65 -2.68
CA THR A 108 6.26 41.40 -3.71
C THR A 108 5.52 42.68 -4.10
N VAL A 109 4.21 42.58 -4.34
CA VAL A 109 3.36 43.74 -4.66
C VAL A 109 3.32 44.71 -3.48
N GLY A 110 3.08 44.22 -2.26
CA GLY A 110 3.02 45.05 -1.06
C GLY A 110 4.31 45.81 -0.82
N LEU A 111 5.46 45.14 -0.94
CA LEU A 111 6.77 45.78 -0.83
C LEU A 111 7.05 46.79 -1.95
N HIS A 112 6.60 46.52 -3.18
CA HIS A 112 6.70 47.48 -4.27
C HIS A 112 5.84 48.72 -4.02
N LEU A 113 4.60 48.55 -3.56
CA LEU A 113 3.70 49.66 -3.26
C LEU A 113 4.16 50.48 -2.04
N TYR A 114 4.68 49.81 -1.01
CA TYR A 114 5.08 50.44 0.24
C TYR A 114 6.48 51.08 0.20
N LYS A 115 7.47 50.42 -0.43
CA LYS A 115 8.87 50.87 -0.47
C LYS A 115 9.37 51.27 -1.86
N GLY A 116 8.52 51.25 -2.89
CA GLY A 116 8.94 51.54 -4.26
C GLY A 116 9.96 50.54 -4.82
N MET A 117 10.06 49.32 -4.27
CA MET A 117 11.09 48.36 -4.70
C MET A 117 10.80 47.78 -6.10
N VAL A 118 11.34 48.42 -7.13
CA VAL A 118 11.20 48.03 -8.55
C VAL A 118 12.00 46.77 -8.88
N VAL A 119 13.21 46.63 -8.30
CA VAL A 119 14.11 45.48 -8.52
C VAL A 119 13.45 44.15 -8.16
N GLY A 120 12.61 44.13 -7.11
CA GLY A 120 11.88 42.94 -6.69
C GLY A 120 10.89 42.43 -7.76
N LEU A 121 10.19 43.34 -8.44
CA LEU A 121 9.30 42.99 -9.56
C LEU A 121 10.11 42.38 -10.72
N ALA A 122 11.25 42.96 -11.08
CA ALA A 122 12.09 42.46 -12.17
C ALA A 122 12.61 41.05 -11.89
N ILE A 123 13.13 40.82 -10.68
CA ILE A 123 13.63 39.50 -10.29
C ILE A 123 12.49 38.48 -10.29
N GLN A 124 11.35 38.78 -9.68
CA GLN A 124 10.25 37.83 -9.55
C GLN A 124 9.50 37.58 -10.87
N THR A 125 9.55 38.50 -11.82
CA THR A 125 9.04 38.31 -13.18
C THR A 125 9.77 37.15 -13.88
N ILE A 126 11.06 36.95 -13.61
CA ILE A 126 11.85 35.85 -14.19
C ILE A 126 11.87 34.63 -13.26
N MET A 127 12.10 34.84 -11.96
CA MET A 127 12.28 33.75 -11.01
C MET A 127 10.99 33.00 -10.66
N GLY A 128 9.84 33.68 -10.70
CA GLY A 128 8.54 33.06 -10.43
C GLY A 128 8.25 31.86 -11.34
N PRO A 129 8.25 32.05 -12.67
CA PRO A 129 8.07 30.95 -13.63
C PRO A 129 9.11 29.84 -13.47
N ILE A 130 10.39 30.17 -13.30
CA ILE A 130 11.47 29.18 -13.16
C ILE A 130 11.25 28.31 -11.92
N ASN A 131 10.88 28.92 -10.79
CA ASN A 131 10.59 28.19 -9.56
C ASN A 131 9.42 27.21 -9.73
N LEU A 132 8.40 27.58 -10.51
CA LEU A 132 7.28 26.69 -10.82
C LEU A 132 7.68 25.57 -11.77
N LEU A 133 8.48 25.83 -12.81
CA LEU A 133 8.93 24.81 -13.76
C LEU A 133 9.79 23.73 -13.10
N GLU A 134 10.55 24.10 -12.07
CA GLU A 134 11.34 23.16 -11.28
C GLU A 134 10.54 22.45 -10.19
N ASN A 135 9.30 22.87 -9.92
CA ASN A 135 8.49 22.24 -8.92
C ASN A 135 8.12 20.79 -9.35
N PRO A 136 8.38 19.77 -8.52
CA PRO A 136 8.14 18.38 -8.90
C PRO A 136 6.69 18.09 -9.31
N LEU A 137 5.71 18.70 -8.64
CA LEU A 137 4.29 18.52 -8.97
C LEU A 137 3.94 19.13 -10.32
N VAL A 138 4.38 20.36 -10.57
CA VAL A 138 4.16 21.03 -11.85
C VAL A 138 4.81 20.22 -12.98
N LYS A 139 6.05 19.79 -12.78
CA LYS A 139 6.76 18.97 -13.77
C LYS A 139 6.05 17.66 -14.06
N ALA A 140 5.57 16.95 -13.04
CA ALA A 140 4.87 15.67 -13.22
C ALA A 140 3.48 15.82 -13.86
N LEU A 141 2.68 16.80 -13.41
CA LEU A 141 1.25 16.90 -13.77
C LEU A 141 0.96 17.77 -15.00
N VAL A 142 1.83 18.73 -15.29
CA VAL A 142 1.64 19.69 -16.39
C VAL A 142 2.52 19.34 -17.59
N PHE A 143 3.78 19.02 -17.36
CA PHE A 143 4.76 18.78 -18.43
C PHE A 143 5.16 17.31 -18.59
N GLY A 144 4.80 16.46 -17.63
CA GLY A 144 5.10 15.04 -17.60
C GLY A 144 3.93 14.17 -18.01
N ASN A 145 4.14 12.86 -17.98
CA ASN A 145 3.12 11.86 -18.32
C ASN A 145 2.18 11.53 -17.15
N GLY A 146 1.95 12.47 -16.23
CA GLY A 146 1.16 12.27 -15.01
C GLY A 146 1.98 11.75 -13.83
N LEU A 147 1.28 11.30 -12.78
CA LEU A 147 1.90 10.76 -11.57
C LEU A 147 2.13 9.26 -11.74
N ARG A 148 3.38 8.85 -11.93
CA ARG A 148 3.77 7.44 -11.87
C ARG A 148 4.40 7.13 -10.52
N ARG A 149 4.20 5.91 -10.03
CA ARG A 149 4.65 5.50 -8.69
C ARG A 149 6.18 5.41 -8.62
N GLU A 150 6.83 5.13 -9.74
CA GLU A 150 8.28 5.08 -9.90
C GLU A 150 8.98 6.45 -9.85
N ASP A 151 8.27 7.55 -10.11
CA ASP A 151 8.89 8.88 -10.27
C ASP A 151 9.30 9.55 -8.95
N LYS A 152 8.86 9.00 -7.79
CA LYS A 152 9.19 9.44 -6.42
C LYS A 152 9.30 10.96 -6.26
N ILE A 153 8.23 11.66 -6.62
CA ILE A 153 8.19 13.12 -6.79
C ILE A 153 8.44 13.91 -5.49
N PHE A 154 8.30 13.27 -4.32
CA PHE A 154 8.52 13.84 -2.99
C PHE A 154 9.79 13.32 -2.34
N SER A 155 10.67 12.63 -3.08
CA SER A 155 11.81 11.88 -2.51
C SER A 155 11.38 10.86 -1.45
N GLU A 156 10.17 10.33 -1.61
CA GLU A 156 9.55 9.37 -0.71
C GLU A 156 10.14 7.97 -0.84
N LYS A 157 10.01 7.18 0.23
CA LYS A 157 10.27 5.74 0.22
C LYS A 157 8.96 4.95 0.23
N ALA A 158 8.97 3.80 -0.43
CA ALA A 158 7.94 2.79 -0.22
C ALA A 158 8.20 2.02 1.09
N ALA A 159 7.18 1.38 1.66
CA ALA A 159 7.32 0.58 2.88
C ALA A 159 8.46 -0.45 2.80
N ALA A 160 8.64 -1.06 1.62
CA ALA A 160 9.69 -2.06 1.37
C ALA A 160 11.11 -1.49 1.29
N GLU A 161 11.26 -0.16 1.14
CA GLU A 161 12.56 0.52 0.99
C GLU A 161 13.07 1.12 2.31
N LEU A 162 12.26 1.03 3.37
CA LEU A 162 12.67 1.43 4.71
C LEU A 162 13.69 0.43 5.26
N THR A 163 14.76 0.97 5.82
CA THR A 163 15.86 0.25 6.46
C THR A 163 15.90 0.55 7.95
N ASP A 164 16.66 -0.22 8.73
CA ASP A 164 16.75 -0.03 10.19
C ASP A 164 17.49 1.27 10.60
N ALA A 165 18.13 1.91 9.61
CA ALA A 165 18.72 3.24 9.74
C ALA A 165 17.71 4.38 9.58
N ASP A 166 16.49 4.09 9.11
CA ASP A 166 15.41 5.06 8.95
C ASP A 166 14.53 5.09 10.22
N GLU A 167 14.15 6.28 10.67
CA GLU A 167 13.27 6.49 11.83
C GLU A 167 11.92 7.02 11.33
N ILE A 168 10.82 6.36 11.70
CA ILE A 168 9.48 6.85 11.37
C ILE A 168 9.06 7.83 12.45
N VAL A 169 8.52 8.99 12.04
CA VAL A 169 8.04 10.02 12.95
C VAL A 169 6.62 10.43 12.61
N ASP A 170 5.87 10.88 13.62
CA ASP A 170 4.54 11.47 13.42
C ASP A 170 4.66 12.89 12.84
N GLU A 171 3.51 13.54 12.59
CA GLU A 171 3.47 14.94 12.12
C GLU A 171 4.07 15.93 13.12
N SER A 172 4.21 15.55 14.40
CA SER A 172 4.84 16.35 15.46
C SER A 172 6.34 16.09 15.61
N GLY A 173 6.91 15.17 14.82
CA GLY A 173 8.32 14.81 14.86
C GLY A 173 8.69 13.85 16.00
N ASN A 174 7.71 13.27 16.69
CA ASN A 174 7.95 12.23 17.69
C ASN A 174 8.21 10.89 16.99
N PRO A 175 9.16 10.09 17.48
CA PRO A 175 9.38 8.75 16.94
C PRO A 175 8.12 7.91 17.07
N VAL A 176 7.60 7.47 15.94
CA VAL A 176 6.59 6.42 15.88
C VAL A 176 7.38 5.13 15.76
N PRO A 177 7.19 4.17 16.69
CA PRO A 177 7.80 2.87 16.56
C PRO A 177 7.53 2.36 15.15
N ARG A 178 8.59 1.99 14.42
CA ARG A 178 8.42 1.24 13.18
C ARG A 178 7.68 -0.01 13.59
N GLN A 179 6.38 -0.03 13.32
CA GLN A 179 5.66 -1.27 13.29
C GLN A 179 6.39 -2.04 12.19
N THR A 180 7.28 -2.96 12.59
CA THR A 180 7.32 -4.24 11.91
C THR A 180 5.86 -4.60 11.65
N ARG A 181 5.53 -5.19 10.52
CA ARG A 181 4.14 -5.63 10.27
C ARG A 181 3.53 -6.42 11.46
N GLU A 182 4.36 -6.88 12.38
CA GLU A 182 4.06 -7.10 13.80
C GLU A 182 3.63 -5.83 14.58
N GLY A 183 2.40 -5.34 14.39
CA GLY A 183 1.88 -4.34 15.34
C GLY A 183 0.69 -3.50 14.94
N ARG A 184 -0.35 -4.05 14.32
CA ARG A 184 -1.67 -3.41 14.40
C ARG A 184 -2.11 -3.31 15.86
N VAL A 185 -2.63 -2.13 16.20
CA VAL A 185 -3.16 -1.76 17.52
C VAL A 185 -4.31 -2.72 17.87
N SER A 186 -4.14 -3.47 18.97
CA SER A 186 -5.01 -4.59 19.41
C SER A 186 -5.12 -5.68 18.33
N ALA A 187 -4.30 -6.72 18.41
CA ALA A 187 -4.40 -7.89 17.53
C ALA A 187 -5.81 -8.50 17.68
N SER A 188 -6.71 -8.11 16.77
CA SER A 188 -7.96 -8.82 16.62
C SER A 188 -7.60 -10.25 16.22
N PHE A 189 -8.45 -11.21 16.57
CA PHE A 189 -8.19 -12.59 16.17
C PHE A 189 -8.09 -12.72 14.64
N GLU A 190 -8.77 -11.84 13.90
CA GLU A 190 -8.63 -11.70 12.45
C GLU A 190 -7.24 -11.25 12.02
N ASP A 191 -6.65 -10.24 12.67
CA ASP A 191 -5.28 -9.80 12.35
C ASP A 191 -4.27 -10.92 12.61
N LEU A 192 -4.40 -11.66 13.72
CA LEU A 192 -3.53 -12.80 14.01
C LEU A 192 -3.64 -13.88 12.92
N LEU A 193 -4.84 -14.15 12.41
CA LEU A 193 -5.05 -15.10 11.32
C LEU A 193 -4.37 -14.64 10.03
N LEU A 194 -4.55 -13.38 9.66
CA LEU A 194 -3.96 -12.80 8.46
C LEU A 194 -2.42 -12.72 8.56
N ASP A 195 -1.88 -12.35 9.72
CA ASP A 195 -0.44 -12.34 9.97
C ASP A 195 0.15 -13.74 9.87
N THR A 196 -0.57 -14.76 10.36
CA THR A 196 -0.15 -16.17 10.26
C THR A 196 -0.12 -16.62 8.80
N TRP A 197 -1.10 -16.20 8.00
CA TRP A 197 -1.13 -16.46 6.56
C TRP A 197 0.04 -15.79 5.83
N ASP A 198 0.24 -14.49 6.05
CA ASP A 198 1.28 -13.68 5.41
C ASP A 198 2.71 -14.18 5.74
N ALA A 199 2.90 -14.78 6.92
CA ALA A 199 4.16 -15.38 7.32
C ALA A 199 4.52 -16.65 6.52
N GLY A 200 3.54 -17.31 5.90
CA GLY A 200 3.73 -18.50 5.07
C GLY A 200 4.51 -19.60 5.80
N ASN A 201 5.56 -20.13 5.17
CA ASN A 201 6.37 -21.23 5.74
C ASN A 201 7.11 -20.86 7.04
N LYS A 202 7.21 -19.57 7.38
CA LYS A 202 7.84 -19.08 8.63
C LYS A 202 6.81 -18.79 9.73
N ALA A 203 5.54 -19.10 9.48
CA ALA A 203 4.47 -18.86 10.44
C ALA A 203 4.72 -19.60 11.76
N ASP A 204 4.59 -18.88 12.87
CA ASP A 204 4.58 -19.47 14.20
C ASP A 204 3.16 -19.97 14.51
N VAL A 205 2.90 -21.22 14.09
CA VAL A 205 1.61 -21.89 14.30
C VAL A 205 1.24 -21.99 15.79
N GLY A 206 2.23 -22.01 16.69
CA GLY A 206 2.02 -22.07 18.13
C GLY A 206 1.31 -20.83 18.67
N LYS A 207 1.62 -19.64 18.13
CA LYS A 207 0.92 -18.39 18.49
C LYS A 207 -0.54 -18.43 18.12
N LEU A 208 -0.86 -18.92 16.91
CA LEU A 208 -2.26 -19.06 16.48
C LEU A 208 -3.00 -20.05 17.38
N LEU A 209 -2.40 -21.22 17.65
CA LEU A 209 -3.00 -22.23 18.52
C LEU A 209 -3.29 -21.71 19.93
N ALA A 210 -2.37 -20.93 20.52
CA ALA A 210 -2.54 -20.37 21.85
C ALA A 210 -3.70 -19.37 21.93
N ALA A 211 -4.05 -18.72 20.83
CA ALA A 211 -5.15 -17.76 20.75
C ALA A 211 -6.50 -18.40 20.38
N VAL A 212 -6.48 -19.61 19.81
CA VAL A 212 -7.69 -20.37 19.45
C VAL A 212 -8.32 -20.99 20.70
N ASN A 213 -9.65 -20.91 20.79
CA ASN A 213 -10.48 -21.51 21.80
C ASN A 213 -11.83 -21.95 21.20
N LYS A 214 -12.68 -22.60 21.99
CA LYS A 214 -13.99 -23.11 21.53
C LYS A 214 -14.91 -22.03 20.94
N GLN A 215 -14.76 -20.78 21.32
CA GLN A 215 -15.63 -19.68 20.87
C GLN A 215 -15.19 -19.09 19.53
N ASN A 216 -13.89 -19.13 19.21
CA ASN A 216 -13.33 -18.52 17.99
C ASN A 216 -12.71 -19.53 16.99
N CYS A 217 -12.71 -20.83 17.29
CA CYS A 217 -12.18 -21.86 16.38
C CYS A 217 -12.84 -21.89 14.99
N ASN A 218 -14.09 -21.43 14.90
CA ASN A 218 -14.87 -21.28 13.67
C ASN A 218 -15.07 -19.81 13.28
N PHE A 219 -14.21 -18.90 13.75
CA PHE A 219 -14.23 -17.50 13.35
C PHE A 219 -14.09 -17.40 11.82
N LYS A 220 -14.77 -16.42 11.23
CA LYS A 220 -14.73 -16.14 9.79
C LYS A 220 -14.22 -14.72 9.58
N THR A 221 -13.19 -14.56 8.76
CA THR A 221 -12.71 -13.23 8.37
C THR A 221 -13.78 -12.44 7.62
N SER A 222 -13.73 -11.12 7.74
CA SER A 222 -14.73 -10.21 7.20
C SER A 222 -14.77 -10.16 5.67
N GLU A 223 -13.61 -10.21 5.02
CA GLU A 223 -13.50 -10.08 3.55
C GLU A 223 -13.80 -11.38 2.81
N SER A 224 -13.15 -12.47 3.23
CA SER A 224 -13.15 -13.74 2.48
C SER A 224 -13.70 -14.91 3.27
N SER A 225 -14.21 -14.69 4.49
CA SER A 225 -14.82 -15.74 5.30
C SER A 225 -13.88 -16.90 5.65
N TRP A 226 -12.57 -16.64 5.73
CA TRP A 226 -11.57 -17.65 6.07
C TRP A 226 -11.68 -18.07 7.53
N THR A 227 -11.49 -19.36 7.79
CA THR A 227 -11.42 -19.92 9.14
C THR A 227 -9.97 -20.19 9.54
N PRO A 228 -9.68 -20.30 10.85
CA PRO A 228 -8.38 -20.77 11.33
C PRO A 228 -7.93 -22.08 10.69
N LEU A 229 -8.88 -23.00 10.44
CA LEU A 229 -8.57 -24.28 9.83
C LEU A 229 -8.19 -24.12 8.35
N MET A 230 -8.86 -23.25 7.59
CA MET A 230 -8.50 -22.96 6.19
C MET A 230 -7.10 -22.35 6.08
N VAL A 231 -6.79 -21.37 6.93
CA VAL A 231 -5.47 -20.73 6.98
C VAL A 231 -4.38 -21.78 7.22
N LEU A 232 -4.54 -22.65 8.23
CA LEU A 232 -3.59 -23.73 8.47
C LEU A 232 -3.53 -24.74 7.32
N SER A 233 -4.65 -25.01 6.65
CA SER A 233 -4.71 -25.99 5.56
C SER A 233 -3.94 -25.54 4.32
N GLY A 234 -3.89 -24.23 4.06
CA GLY A 234 -3.10 -23.66 2.97
C GLY A 234 -1.62 -23.43 3.32
N LEU A 235 -1.23 -23.54 4.59
CA LEU A 235 0.14 -23.28 5.04
C LEU A 235 1.04 -24.50 4.86
N ASN A 236 2.28 -24.24 4.45
CA ASN A 236 3.36 -25.24 4.38
C ASN A 236 4.44 -24.95 5.43
N ALA A 237 4.00 -24.76 6.68
CA ALA A 237 4.86 -24.53 7.84
C ALA A 237 5.01 -25.81 8.69
N SER A 238 6.10 -25.90 9.46
CA SER A 238 6.30 -27.01 10.40
C SER A 238 5.23 -27.00 11.49
N GLY A 239 4.68 -28.17 11.83
CA GLY A 239 3.68 -28.31 12.91
C GLY A 239 2.24 -28.06 12.50
N VAL A 240 1.97 -27.73 11.22
CA VAL A 240 0.60 -27.55 10.69
C VAL A 240 -0.27 -28.78 10.91
N ARG A 241 0.28 -29.99 10.74
CA ARG A 241 -0.44 -31.26 10.95
C ARG A 241 -1.01 -31.37 12.36
N ASP A 242 -0.16 -31.17 13.36
CA ASP A 242 -0.56 -31.28 14.77
C ASP A 242 -1.51 -30.15 15.15
N ALA A 243 -1.32 -28.97 14.57
CA ALA A 243 -2.20 -27.82 14.77
C ALA A 243 -3.61 -28.04 14.21
N ILE A 244 -3.73 -28.59 13.00
CA ILE A 244 -5.03 -28.95 12.40
C ILE A 244 -5.75 -29.95 13.29
N ARG A 245 -5.06 -30.98 13.79
CA ARG A 245 -5.64 -31.95 14.71
C ARG A 245 -6.15 -31.30 15.99
N GLN A 246 -5.34 -30.44 16.61
CA GLN A 246 -5.73 -29.71 17.82
C GLN A 246 -6.93 -28.78 17.59
N LEU A 247 -6.99 -28.09 16.45
CA LEU A 247 -8.15 -27.24 16.11
C LEU A 247 -9.43 -28.06 16.00
N ILE A 248 -9.37 -29.21 15.34
CA ILE A 248 -10.52 -30.13 15.21
C ILE A 248 -10.94 -30.64 16.59
N GLU A 249 -10.01 -31.00 17.46
CA GLU A 249 -10.30 -31.43 18.85
C GLU A 249 -10.95 -30.30 19.69
N ILE A 250 -10.60 -29.04 19.44
CA ILE A 250 -11.23 -27.87 20.07
C ILE A 250 -12.64 -27.60 19.51
N GLY A 251 -12.97 -28.12 18.32
CA GLY A 251 -14.29 -28.02 17.69
C GLY A 251 -14.32 -27.22 16.39
N ALA A 252 -13.19 -27.01 15.73
CA ALA A 252 -13.14 -26.42 14.40
C ALA A 252 -13.84 -27.35 13.37
N ASP A 253 -14.77 -26.81 12.60
CA ASP A 253 -15.55 -27.55 11.61
C ASP A 253 -14.91 -27.41 10.21
N PRO A 254 -14.31 -28.48 9.65
CA PRO A 254 -13.68 -28.43 8.34
C PRO A 254 -14.65 -28.26 7.17
N ARG A 255 -15.96 -28.42 7.40
CA ARG A 255 -17.00 -28.34 6.38
C ARG A 255 -17.43 -26.90 6.10
N ILE A 256 -17.01 -25.94 6.94
CA ILE A 256 -17.24 -24.52 6.66
C ILE A 256 -16.58 -24.18 5.32
N VAL A 257 -17.29 -23.39 4.51
CA VAL A 257 -16.79 -22.87 3.25
C VAL A 257 -16.55 -21.37 3.32
N ASP A 258 -15.55 -20.90 2.60
CA ASP A 258 -15.19 -19.50 2.48
C ASP A 258 -16.06 -18.77 1.45
N GLY A 259 -15.70 -17.52 1.14
CA GLY A 259 -16.40 -16.70 0.16
C GLY A 259 -16.51 -17.32 -1.23
N GLU A 260 -15.57 -18.20 -1.63
CA GLU A 260 -15.52 -18.86 -2.93
C GLU A 260 -16.08 -20.30 -2.91
N GLY A 261 -16.66 -20.71 -1.79
CA GLY A 261 -17.19 -22.06 -1.61
C GLY A 261 -16.11 -23.09 -1.29
N TRP A 262 -14.89 -22.65 -0.95
CA TRP A 262 -13.80 -23.56 -0.64
C TRP A 262 -13.88 -24.01 0.80
N ASN A 263 -13.89 -25.33 1.03
CA ASN A 263 -13.67 -25.91 2.35
C ASN A 263 -12.16 -26.04 2.65
N SER A 264 -11.79 -26.45 3.87
CA SER A 264 -10.39 -26.63 4.26
C SER A 264 -9.61 -27.60 3.35
N LEU A 265 -10.28 -28.58 2.74
CA LEU A 265 -9.63 -29.54 1.83
C LEU A 265 -9.33 -28.93 0.46
N HIS A 266 -10.15 -28.00 -0.03
CA HIS A 266 -9.83 -27.19 -1.23
C HIS A 266 -8.56 -26.37 -0.98
N TRP A 267 -8.43 -25.73 0.19
CA TRP A 267 -7.23 -24.99 0.58
C TRP A 267 -5.97 -25.87 0.56
N ALA A 268 -6.02 -27.05 1.17
CA ALA A 268 -4.91 -28.00 1.14
C ALA A 268 -4.58 -28.48 -0.28
N ALA A 269 -5.61 -28.70 -1.11
CA ALA A 269 -5.46 -29.10 -2.50
C ALA A 269 -4.83 -28.02 -3.39
N PHE A 270 -5.24 -26.76 -3.23
CA PHE A 270 -4.74 -25.63 -3.99
C PHE A 270 -3.28 -25.30 -3.64
N HIS A 271 -2.93 -25.35 -2.36
CA HIS A 271 -1.58 -25.02 -1.88
C HIS A 271 -0.61 -26.21 -1.79
N GLY A 272 -1.07 -27.41 -2.12
CA GLY A 272 -0.23 -28.61 -2.14
C GLY A 272 0.15 -29.14 -0.75
N SER A 273 -0.63 -28.82 0.28
CA SER A 273 -0.37 -29.24 1.66
C SER A 273 -0.83 -30.67 1.91
N VAL A 274 0.06 -31.63 1.65
CA VAL A 274 -0.22 -33.08 1.84
C VAL A 274 -0.54 -33.39 3.30
N GLU A 275 0.19 -32.79 4.25
CA GLU A 275 0.00 -33.04 5.67
C GLU A 275 -1.35 -32.53 6.17
N ALA A 276 -1.82 -31.39 5.67
CA ALA A 276 -3.18 -30.90 5.94
C ALA A 276 -4.23 -31.83 5.33
N ALA A 277 -4.05 -32.22 4.07
CA ALA A 277 -4.97 -33.15 3.39
C ALA A 277 -5.10 -34.48 4.16
N ARG A 278 -4.00 -35.03 4.70
CA ARG A 278 -4.02 -36.26 5.50
C ARG A 278 -4.88 -36.19 6.75
N GLU A 279 -4.89 -35.05 7.45
CA GLU A 279 -5.71 -34.90 8.65
C GLU A 279 -7.17 -34.58 8.31
N LEU A 280 -7.41 -33.80 7.26
CA LEU A 280 -8.76 -33.38 6.85
C LEU A 280 -9.57 -34.53 6.22
N VAL A 281 -8.97 -35.41 5.43
CA VAL A 281 -9.64 -36.51 4.73
C VAL A 281 -10.31 -37.53 5.67
N LYS A 282 -9.98 -37.49 6.97
CA LYS A 282 -10.70 -38.25 8.00
C LYS A 282 -12.20 -37.91 8.04
N ASP A 283 -12.57 -36.70 7.62
CA ASP A 283 -13.95 -36.35 7.31
C ASP A 283 -14.18 -36.48 5.81
N GLU A 284 -14.70 -37.65 5.41
CA GLU A 284 -14.93 -38.02 4.00
C GLU A 284 -15.92 -37.08 3.30
N SER A 285 -16.78 -36.38 4.05
CA SER A 285 -17.75 -35.45 3.48
C SER A 285 -17.09 -34.30 2.70
N LEU A 286 -15.84 -33.95 3.03
CA LEU A 286 -15.10 -32.86 2.42
C LEU A 286 -14.68 -33.12 0.97
N ILE A 287 -14.50 -34.40 0.58
CA ILE A 287 -13.92 -34.81 -0.71
C ILE A 287 -14.86 -34.51 -1.88
N SER A 288 -16.18 -34.47 -1.60
CA SER A 288 -17.22 -34.31 -2.62
C SER A 288 -17.82 -32.90 -2.71
N VAL A 289 -17.39 -31.99 -1.82
CA VAL A 289 -17.86 -30.59 -1.83
C VAL A 289 -17.38 -29.91 -3.10
N LYS A 290 -18.26 -29.17 -3.77
CA LYS A 290 -17.96 -28.39 -4.96
C LYS A 290 -17.84 -26.91 -4.60
N ASP A 291 -16.81 -26.27 -5.12
CA ASP A 291 -16.69 -24.81 -5.08
C ASP A 291 -17.65 -24.12 -6.08
N LYS A 292 -17.57 -22.78 -6.18
CA LYS A 292 -18.39 -22.00 -7.14
C LYS A 292 -18.13 -22.36 -8.61
N ASP A 293 -16.95 -22.84 -8.94
CA ASP A 293 -16.59 -23.30 -10.29
C ASP A 293 -17.02 -24.76 -10.54
N GLY A 294 -17.64 -25.39 -9.54
CA GLY A 294 -18.09 -26.79 -9.59
C GLY A 294 -16.97 -27.80 -9.37
N LYS A 295 -15.77 -27.36 -9.00
CA LYS A 295 -14.59 -28.21 -8.78
C LYS A 295 -14.62 -28.80 -7.37
N VAL A 296 -14.22 -30.06 -7.27
CA VAL A 296 -13.95 -30.71 -5.97
C VAL A 296 -12.47 -30.58 -5.60
N PRO A 297 -12.04 -30.81 -4.34
CA PRO A 297 -10.65 -30.67 -3.94
C PRO A 297 -9.67 -31.47 -4.79
N LEU A 298 -10.06 -32.67 -5.24
CA LEU A 298 -9.21 -33.48 -6.12
C LEU A 298 -8.98 -32.81 -7.49
N GLU A 299 -10.01 -32.19 -8.07
CA GLU A 299 -9.90 -31.51 -9.36
C GLU A 299 -9.04 -30.25 -9.23
N MET A 300 -9.14 -29.56 -8.10
CA MET A 300 -8.29 -28.42 -7.75
C MET A 300 -6.81 -28.82 -7.61
N ALA A 301 -6.52 -29.90 -6.87
CA ALA A 301 -5.15 -30.41 -6.77
C ALA A 301 -4.55 -30.77 -8.13
N LYS A 302 -5.38 -31.30 -9.05
CA LYS A 302 -4.96 -31.60 -10.42
C LYS A 302 -4.74 -30.35 -11.26
N SER A 303 -5.60 -29.33 -11.15
CA SER A 303 -5.47 -28.09 -11.92
C SER A 303 -4.23 -27.31 -11.52
N GLU A 304 -3.89 -27.28 -10.23
CA GLU A 304 -2.71 -26.60 -9.71
C GLU A 304 -1.42 -27.42 -9.84
N GLY A 305 -1.49 -28.66 -10.34
CA GLY A 305 -0.31 -29.53 -10.49
C GLY A 305 0.24 -30.09 -9.18
N ASN A 306 -0.54 -30.06 -8.09
CA ASN A 306 -0.18 -30.61 -6.78
C ASN A 306 -0.34 -32.14 -6.77
N THR A 307 0.56 -32.82 -7.50
CA THR A 307 0.46 -34.26 -7.78
C THR A 307 0.42 -35.14 -6.54
N ASP A 308 1.11 -34.74 -5.47
CA ASP A 308 1.17 -35.55 -4.25
C ASP A 308 -0.15 -35.51 -3.47
N VAL A 309 -0.78 -34.33 -3.40
CA VAL A 309 -2.12 -34.20 -2.83
C VAL A 309 -3.14 -34.91 -3.73
N ALA A 310 -3.05 -34.75 -5.06
CA ALA A 310 -3.96 -35.43 -5.98
C ALA A 310 -3.89 -36.95 -5.85
N LYS A 311 -2.69 -37.54 -5.82
CA LYS A 311 -2.48 -38.98 -5.61
C LYS A 311 -3.02 -39.44 -4.26
N PHE A 312 -2.79 -38.65 -3.21
CA PHE A 312 -3.31 -38.97 -1.88
C PHE A 312 -4.85 -38.99 -1.87
N LEU A 313 -5.48 -37.95 -2.42
CA LEU A 313 -6.94 -37.85 -2.51
C LEU A 313 -7.55 -38.95 -3.40
N GLU A 314 -6.90 -39.33 -4.50
CA GLU A 314 -7.33 -40.46 -5.33
C GLU A 314 -7.27 -41.80 -4.58
N ALA A 315 -6.19 -42.04 -3.84
CA ALA A 315 -6.04 -43.25 -3.05
C ALA A 315 -7.12 -43.35 -1.96
N SER A 316 -7.40 -42.23 -1.27
CA SER A 316 -8.46 -42.15 -0.25
C SER A 316 -9.87 -42.31 -0.82
N ARG A 317 -10.10 -42.01 -2.09
CA ARG A 317 -11.39 -42.25 -2.75
C ARG A 317 -11.56 -43.71 -3.18
N ASN A 318 -10.48 -44.39 -3.53
CA ASN A 318 -10.53 -45.76 -4.05
C ASN A 318 -10.68 -46.84 -2.95
N THR A 319 -10.32 -46.54 -1.70
CA THR A 319 -10.53 -47.44 -0.55
C THR A 319 -12.02 -47.77 -0.30
N GLU A 320 -12.94 -47.01 -0.88
CA GLU A 320 -14.38 -47.30 -0.85
C GLU A 320 -14.81 -48.44 -1.78
N THR A 321 -14.08 -48.70 -2.88
CA THR A 321 -14.55 -49.67 -3.90
C THR A 321 -14.16 -51.12 -3.65
N THR A 322 -13.30 -51.39 -2.67
CA THR A 322 -12.80 -52.74 -2.34
C THR A 322 -13.28 -53.28 -0.99
N GLY A 323 -14.15 -52.56 -0.27
CA GLY A 323 -14.57 -52.90 1.10
C GLY A 323 -15.96 -53.53 1.26
N THR A 324 -16.74 -53.70 0.19
CA THR A 324 -18.12 -54.25 0.25
C THR A 324 -18.39 -55.28 -0.84
N ASN A 325 -17.58 -56.33 -0.91
CA ASN A 325 -17.95 -57.56 -1.62
C ASN A 325 -17.30 -58.76 -0.92
N GLU A 326 -17.85 -59.13 0.23
CA GLU A 326 -17.99 -60.53 0.66
C GLU A 326 -18.76 -60.56 1.98
N THR A 327 -20.10 -60.53 1.89
CA THR A 327 -21.02 -61.41 2.62
C THR A 327 -22.47 -60.90 2.49
N SER A 328 -23.37 -61.81 2.11
CA SER A 328 -24.84 -61.68 2.05
C SER A 328 -25.47 -61.04 0.80
N THR A 329 -25.36 -61.73 -0.32
CA THR A 329 -26.51 -61.92 -1.22
C THR A 329 -26.81 -63.43 -1.19
N GLY A 330 -27.92 -63.91 -0.66
CA GLY A 330 -29.27 -63.47 -0.96
C GLY A 330 -29.90 -64.39 -2.00
N LEU A 331 -29.84 -65.72 -1.82
CA LEU A 331 -30.59 -66.69 -2.62
C LEU A 331 -31.79 -67.18 -1.82
N ARG A 332 -32.87 -66.40 -1.87
CA ARG A 332 -34.23 -66.94 -1.73
C ARG A 332 -35.19 -66.13 -2.61
N LYS A 333 -35.35 -66.59 -3.85
CA LYS A 333 -36.57 -66.40 -4.62
C LYS A 333 -37.43 -67.65 -4.41
N ARG A 334 -38.68 -67.49 -4.00
CA ARG A 334 -39.87 -67.70 -4.84
C ARG A 334 -41.17 -67.55 -4.04
N LYS A 335 -42.20 -67.13 -4.79
CA LYS A 335 -43.63 -67.25 -4.46
C LYS A 335 -44.00 -68.69 -4.11
#